data_AF-A0A956HZC5-F1
#
_entry.id   AF-A0A956HZC5-F1
#
_cell.length_a   1.000
_cell.length_b   1.000
_cell.length_c   1.000
_cell.angle_alpha   90.00
_cell.angle_beta   90.00
_cell.angle_gamma   90.00
#
_symmetry.space_group_name_H-M   'P 1'
#
loop_
_entity.id
_entity.type
_entity.pdbx_description
1 polymer ?
#
loop_
_entity_poly.entity_id
_entity_poly.type
_entity_poly.pdbx_seq_one_letter_code
_entity_poly.pdbx_strand_id
1 'polypeptide(L)'
;MSKPKRPKLPGVVRRPRAERRRLDPELEALARGDSERIHRPRPRPRLRDPRAVALLPGVANRDAREVAEAYVDRLRAELKASSGEGRTVVVGEQLLRVVQLGLWRGLNVTSFEAFVEQILEIPFAEARRWVGDAEKRLGVVADRLSDEAIAVWVRTEIAFLETEIQGKVSVMSTADEREVLCVEVMVDNASQVFAALGRKHAALAADQMRGAPPKKHRR
;
A
#
# COMPACT_ATOMS: atom_id res chain seq x y z
N MET A 1 38.06 53.12 17.68
CA MET A 1 37.46 53.23 16.34
C MET A 1 35.98 52.81 16.43
N SER A 2 35.04 53.73 16.22
CA SER A 2 33.59 53.48 16.34
C SER A 2 33.00 53.10 14.97
N LYS A 3 32.25 52.00 14.89
CA LYS A 3 31.60 51.55 13.65
C LYS A 3 30.40 52.44 13.29
N PRO A 4 30.18 52.79 12.02
CA PRO A 4 29.07 53.66 11.62
C PRO A 4 27.72 52.92 11.73
N LYS A 5 26.71 53.63 12.24
CA LYS A 5 25.33 53.14 12.41
C LYS A 5 24.66 52.99 11.04
N ARG A 6 24.15 51.79 10.72
CA ARG A 6 23.39 51.55 9.47
C ARG A 6 22.03 52.29 9.51
N PRO A 7 21.56 52.84 8.37
CA PRO A 7 20.27 53.51 8.29
C PRO A 7 19.12 52.52 8.49
N LYS A 8 18.10 52.91 9.27
CA LYS A 8 16.90 52.11 9.54
C LYS A 8 16.00 52.08 8.29
N LEU A 9 15.67 50.89 7.80
CA LEU A 9 14.65 50.69 6.76
C LEU A 9 13.27 51.13 7.27
N PRO A 10 12.37 51.64 6.40
CA PRO A 10 11.03 52.05 6.80
C PRO A 10 10.27 50.87 7.40
N GLY A 11 9.75 51.06 8.61
CA GLY A 11 9.02 50.03 9.35
C GLY A 11 7.72 49.64 8.64
N VAL A 12 7.41 48.35 8.67
CA VAL A 12 6.15 47.80 8.12
C VAL A 12 4.96 48.41 8.88
N VAL A 13 4.17 49.25 8.20
CA VAL A 13 2.93 49.81 8.75
C VAL A 13 1.81 48.76 8.64
N ARG A 14 1.41 48.20 9.78
CA ARG A 14 0.30 47.22 9.84
C ARG A 14 -1.04 47.94 9.67
N ARG A 15 -1.84 47.53 8.67
CA ARG A 15 -3.19 48.08 8.48
C ARG A 15 -4.10 47.78 9.68
N PRO A 16 -5.05 48.69 10.01
CA PRO A 16 -6.05 48.48 11.05
C PRO A 16 -6.83 47.17 10.83
N ARG A 17 -7.20 46.49 11.91
CA ARG A 17 -7.81 45.15 11.86
C ARG A 17 -9.12 45.12 11.06
N ALA A 18 -9.84 46.23 11.00
CA ALA A 18 -11.11 46.37 10.28
C ALA A 18 -10.96 46.31 8.75
N GLU A 19 -9.80 46.69 8.20
CA GLU A 19 -9.54 46.77 6.75
C GLU A 19 -8.84 45.52 6.19
N ARG A 20 -8.63 44.50 7.02
CA ARG A 20 -7.98 43.27 6.60
C ARG A 20 -9.00 42.37 5.91
N ARG A 21 -8.67 41.85 4.72
CA ARG A 21 -9.44 40.76 4.10
C ARG A 21 -9.54 39.61 5.10
N ARG A 22 -10.76 39.22 5.43
CA ARG A 22 -11.02 38.05 6.28
C ARG A 22 -10.85 36.78 5.46
N LEU A 23 -10.36 35.74 6.12
CA LEU A 23 -10.30 34.41 5.50
C LEU A 23 -11.72 33.82 5.50
N ASP A 24 -11.95 32.88 4.61
CA ASP A 24 -13.18 32.08 4.62
C ASP A 24 -13.32 31.37 5.99
N PRO A 25 -14.51 31.33 6.62
CA PRO A 25 -14.72 30.71 7.93
C PRO A 25 -14.09 29.32 8.12
N GLU A 26 -14.07 28.47 7.08
CA GLU A 26 -13.43 27.16 7.15
C GLU A 26 -11.90 27.25 7.26
N LEU A 27 -11.30 28.20 6.54
CA LEU A 27 -9.86 28.48 6.60
C LEU A 27 -9.46 29.19 7.89
N GLU A 28 -10.35 30.01 8.47
CA GLU A 28 -10.14 30.58 9.80
C GLU A 28 -10.19 29.51 10.89
N ALA A 29 -11.11 28.55 10.82
CA ALA A 29 -11.18 27.44 11.75
C ALA A 29 -9.94 26.54 11.66
N LEU A 30 -9.45 26.28 10.45
CA LEU A 30 -8.21 25.53 10.22
C LEU A 30 -6.98 26.28 10.75
N ALA A 31 -6.89 27.60 10.48
CA ALA A 31 -5.77 28.42 10.94
C ALA A 31 -5.72 28.61 12.46
N ARG A 32 -6.88 28.54 13.14
CA ARG A 32 -6.97 28.53 14.61
C ARG A 32 -6.68 27.16 15.23
N GLY A 33 -6.56 26.11 14.41
CA GLY A 33 -6.35 24.75 14.87
C GLY A 33 -7.61 24.06 15.39
N ASP A 34 -8.79 24.63 15.15
CA ASP A 34 -10.08 24.08 15.59
C ASP A 34 -10.59 22.96 14.66
N SER A 35 -10.02 22.84 13.45
CA SER A 35 -10.31 21.76 12.50
C SER A 35 -9.02 21.12 11.99
N GLU A 36 -8.94 19.78 12.00
CA GLU A 36 -7.70 19.07 11.61
C GLU A 36 -7.62 18.70 10.11
N ARG A 37 -8.71 18.75 9.33
CA ARG A 37 -8.74 18.47 7.87
C ARG A 37 -10.10 18.79 7.22
N ILE A 38 -10.08 19.29 5.98
CA ILE A 38 -11.28 19.52 5.13
C ILE A 38 -11.82 18.20 4.51
N HIS A 39 -11.01 17.16 4.41
CA HIS A 39 -11.46 15.84 3.94
C HIS A 39 -11.47 14.81 5.08
N ARG A 40 -12.66 14.30 5.41
CA ARG A 40 -12.82 13.10 6.25
C ARG A 40 -12.59 11.86 5.37
N PRO A 41 -11.48 11.10 5.51
CA PRO A 41 -11.44 9.75 4.97
C PRO A 41 -12.53 8.90 5.65
N ARG A 42 -13.24 8.07 4.88
CA ARG A 42 -14.19 7.09 5.44
C ARG A 42 -13.51 6.30 6.57
N PRO A 43 -14.19 6.01 7.69
CA PRO A 43 -13.64 5.15 8.73
C PRO A 43 -13.58 3.71 8.18
N ARG A 44 -12.51 3.40 7.45
CA ARG A 44 -12.11 2.02 7.22
C ARG A 44 -11.76 1.44 8.59
N PRO A 45 -12.22 0.24 8.96
CA PRO A 45 -11.84 -0.39 10.21
C PRO A 45 -10.34 -0.63 10.16
N ARG A 46 -9.54 0.33 10.65
CA ARG A 46 -8.08 0.18 10.71
C ARG A 46 -7.78 -1.15 11.37
N LEU A 47 -7.19 -2.06 10.61
CA LEU A 47 -6.61 -3.26 11.14
C LEU A 47 -5.73 -2.84 12.33
N ARG A 48 -6.06 -3.30 13.54
CA ARG A 48 -5.32 -2.92 14.74
C ARG A 48 -4.11 -3.84 14.81
N ASP A 49 -3.23 -3.68 13.85
CA ASP A 49 -1.90 -4.23 13.97
C ASP A 49 -1.17 -3.42 15.06
N PRO A 50 -0.74 -4.05 16.17
CA PRO A 50 -0.02 -3.36 17.24
C PRO A 50 1.36 -2.82 16.80
N ARG A 51 1.80 -3.07 15.57
CA ARG A 51 3.11 -2.65 15.07
C ARG A 51 3.02 -1.27 14.42
N ALA A 52 3.44 -0.25 15.18
CA ALA A 52 3.47 1.16 14.76
C ALA A 52 4.40 1.47 13.56
N VAL A 53 5.25 0.52 13.13
CA VAL A 53 6.26 0.71 12.07
C VAL A 53 6.25 -0.47 11.08
N ALA A 54 5.10 -0.71 10.46
CA ALA A 54 4.95 -1.77 9.46
C ALA A 54 5.19 -1.21 8.03
N LEU A 55 6.02 -1.89 7.24
CA LEU A 55 6.28 -1.55 5.83
C LEU A 55 5.04 -1.75 4.96
N LEU A 56 4.30 -2.82 5.26
CA LEU A 56 2.98 -3.11 4.71
C LEU A 56 1.97 -3.19 5.87
N PRO A 57 0.80 -2.54 5.76
CA PRO A 57 -0.21 -2.57 6.82
C PRO A 57 -0.63 -4.00 7.16
N GLY A 58 -0.63 -4.34 8.45
CA GLY A 58 -1.10 -5.66 8.90
C GLY A 58 -0.14 -6.82 8.72
N VAL A 59 1.09 -6.56 8.30
CA VAL A 59 2.07 -7.58 7.96
C VAL A 59 3.34 -7.36 8.79
N ALA A 60 3.97 -8.46 9.23
CA ALA A 60 5.31 -8.38 9.80
C ALA A 60 6.31 -7.87 8.76
N ASN A 61 7.25 -6.99 9.13
CA ASN A 61 8.28 -6.53 8.20
C ASN A 61 9.12 -7.68 7.62
N ARG A 62 9.33 -8.74 8.40
CA ARG A 62 9.97 -9.98 7.95
C ARG A 62 9.18 -10.62 6.81
N ASP A 63 7.91 -10.95 7.03
CA ASP A 63 7.03 -11.57 6.03
C ASP A 63 6.88 -10.67 4.78
N ALA A 64 6.74 -9.35 4.97
CA ALA A 64 6.67 -8.39 3.87
C ALA A 64 7.93 -8.39 3.00
N ARG A 65 9.11 -8.51 3.64
CA ARG A 65 10.39 -8.59 2.96
C ARG A 65 10.56 -9.91 2.23
N GLU A 66 10.31 -11.04 2.90
CA GLU A 66 10.43 -12.38 2.31
C GLU A 66 9.53 -12.54 1.06
N VAL A 67 8.28 -12.04 1.15
CA VAL A 67 7.36 -12.05 -0.01
C VAL A 67 7.85 -11.14 -1.14
N ALA A 68 8.39 -9.97 -0.82
CA ALA A 68 8.92 -9.05 -1.83
C ALA A 68 10.17 -9.59 -2.53
N GLU A 69 11.09 -10.22 -1.78
CA GLU A 69 12.29 -10.88 -2.31
C GLU A 69 11.89 -12.06 -3.22
N ALA A 70 10.98 -12.92 -2.79
CA ALA A 70 10.44 -14.01 -3.62
C ALA A 70 9.79 -13.48 -4.92
N TYR A 71 9.10 -12.34 -4.85
CA TYR A 71 8.50 -11.71 -6.04
C TYR A 71 9.57 -11.18 -7.01
N VAL A 72 10.64 -10.59 -6.49
CA VAL A 72 11.78 -10.13 -7.30
C VAL A 72 12.45 -11.30 -7.99
N ASP A 73 12.68 -12.40 -7.27
CA ASP A 73 13.32 -13.59 -7.83
C ASP A 73 12.47 -14.22 -8.94
N ARG A 74 11.14 -14.31 -8.75
CA ARG A 74 10.21 -14.73 -9.81
C ARG A 74 10.26 -13.81 -11.01
N LEU A 75 10.19 -12.49 -10.82
CA LEU A 75 10.25 -11.51 -11.91
C LEU A 75 11.58 -11.62 -12.68
N ARG A 76 12.71 -11.74 -11.99
CA ARG A 76 14.03 -11.93 -12.63
C ARG A 76 14.11 -13.24 -13.41
N ALA A 77 13.55 -14.32 -12.86
CA ALA A 77 13.47 -15.60 -13.56
C ALA A 77 12.65 -15.48 -14.85
N GLU A 78 11.48 -14.84 -14.81
CA GLU A 78 10.62 -14.63 -15.99
C GLU A 78 11.28 -13.75 -17.07
N LEU A 79 11.97 -12.69 -16.64
CA LEU A 79 12.71 -11.81 -17.53
C LEU A 79 13.84 -12.55 -18.27
N LYS A 80 14.46 -13.54 -17.60
CA LYS A 80 15.53 -14.37 -18.16
C LYS A 80 15.03 -15.54 -19.00
N ALA A 81 13.93 -16.18 -18.59
CA ALA A 81 13.43 -17.42 -19.18
C ALA A 81 12.69 -17.20 -20.51
N SER A 82 12.01 -16.06 -20.65
CA SER A 82 11.10 -15.82 -21.76
C SER A 82 11.71 -14.82 -22.77
N SER A 83 11.50 -15.06 -24.06
CA SER A 83 11.77 -14.10 -25.13
C SER A 83 10.50 -13.92 -25.95
N GLY A 84 10.13 -12.66 -26.26
CA GLY A 84 8.94 -12.32 -27.05
C GLY A 84 7.73 -11.84 -26.24
N GLU A 85 6.57 -11.79 -26.89
CA GLU A 85 5.34 -11.12 -26.43
C GLU A 85 4.67 -11.82 -25.23
N GLY A 86 4.80 -13.16 -25.14
CA GLY A 86 4.32 -13.93 -23.98
C GLY A 86 5.02 -13.53 -22.66
N ARG A 87 6.30 -13.14 -22.72
CA ARG A 87 7.04 -12.62 -21.56
C ARG A 87 6.38 -11.37 -21.01
N THR A 88 6.11 -10.41 -21.90
CA THR A 88 5.61 -9.09 -21.49
C THR A 88 4.25 -9.19 -20.84
N VAL A 89 3.45 -10.18 -21.23
CA VAL A 89 2.16 -10.49 -20.60
C VAL A 89 2.35 -10.95 -19.15
N VAL A 90 3.15 -12.00 -18.91
CA VAL A 90 3.35 -12.56 -17.57
C VAL A 90 4.02 -11.53 -16.65
N VAL A 91 5.08 -10.88 -17.12
CA VAL A 91 5.76 -9.83 -16.35
C VAL A 91 4.82 -8.66 -16.06
N GLY A 92 3.97 -8.27 -17.01
CA GLY A 92 2.95 -7.22 -16.81
C GLY A 92 1.96 -7.56 -15.70
N GLU A 93 1.46 -8.79 -15.62
CA GLU A 93 0.59 -9.23 -14.52
C GLU A 93 1.28 -9.16 -13.16
N GLN A 94 2.52 -9.63 -13.12
CA GLN A 94 3.32 -9.65 -11.91
C GLN A 94 3.63 -8.22 -11.43
N LEU A 95 3.99 -7.31 -12.34
CA LEU A 95 4.22 -5.90 -12.03
C LEU A 95 2.92 -5.20 -11.59
N LEU A 96 1.79 -5.50 -12.22
CA LEU A 96 0.49 -4.99 -11.79
C LEU A 96 0.20 -5.37 -10.34
N ARG A 97 0.47 -6.63 -9.95
CA ARG A 97 0.31 -7.09 -8.58
C ARG A 97 1.27 -6.39 -7.61
N VAL A 98 2.51 -6.15 -8.03
CA VAL A 98 3.48 -5.34 -7.27
C VAL A 98 2.92 -3.94 -6.99
N VAL A 99 2.28 -3.29 -7.97
CA VAL A 99 1.62 -1.98 -7.82
C VAL A 99 0.46 -2.03 -6.84
N GLN A 100 -0.47 -2.96 -7.06
CA GLN A 100 -1.67 -3.11 -6.24
C GLN A 100 -1.36 -3.35 -4.76
N LEU A 101 -0.33 -4.15 -4.47
CA LEU A 101 0.10 -4.48 -3.11
C LEU A 101 1.12 -3.48 -2.54
N GLY A 102 1.85 -2.79 -3.41
CA GLY A 102 2.96 -1.95 -3.03
C GLY A 102 4.17 -2.71 -2.49
N LEU A 103 4.48 -3.89 -3.07
CA LEU A 103 5.47 -4.83 -2.53
C LEU A 103 6.88 -4.24 -2.38
N TRP A 104 7.25 -3.24 -3.17
CA TRP A 104 8.55 -2.55 -3.06
C TRP A 104 8.81 -1.98 -1.66
N ARG A 105 7.75 -1.66 -0.91
CA ARG A 105 7.88 -1.20 0.48
C ARG A 105 8.51 -2.26 1.39
N GLY A 106 8.27 -3.55 1.12
CA GLY A 106 8.90 -4.66 1.84
C GLY A 106 10.43 -4.67 1.71
N LEU A 107 10.96 -4.05 0.65
CA LEU A 107 12.40 -3.88 0.40
C LEU A 107 12.92 -2.50 0.84
N ASN A 108 12.12 -1.69 1.55
CA ASN A 108 12.41 -0.30 1.89
C ASN A 108 12.66 0.61 0.66
N VAL A 109 12.09 0.26 -0.50
CA VAL A 109 12.16 1.10 -1.69
C VAL A 109 11.06 2.16 -1.64
N THR A 110 11.34 3.36 -2.15
CA THR A 110 10.46 4.53 -2.01
C THR A 110 9.31 4.55 -3.00
N SER A 111 9.51 4.05 -4.22
CA SER A 111 8.52 4.10 -5.30
C SER A 111 8.58 2.87 -6.21
N PHE A 112 7.50 2.66 -6.98
CA PHE A 112 7.47 1.65 -8.03
C PHE A 112 8.52 1.90 -9.12
N GLU A 113 8.76 3.16 -9.47
CA GLU A 113 9.81 3.57 -10.42
C GLU A 113 11.20 3.13 -9.95
N ALA A 114 11.57 3.46 -8.71
CA ALA A 114 12.84 3.03 -8.14
C ALA A 114 12.96 1.50 -8.08
N PHE A 115 11.86 0.81 -7.80
CA PHE A 115 11.83 -0.66 -7.81
C PHE A 115 12.13 -1.23 -9.18
N VAL A 116 11.45 -0.77 -10.24
CA VAL A 116 11.67 -1.35 -11.58
C VAL A 116 13.01 -0.96 -12.18
N GLU A 117 13.47 0.27 -11.98
CA GLU A 117 14.72 0.75 -12.58
C GLU A 117 15.96 0.25 -11.83
N GLN A 118 15.94 0.23 -10.49
CA GLN A 118 17.13 -0.10 -9.69
C GLN A 118 17.21 -1.58 -9.30
N ILE A 119 16.08 -2.26 -9.17
CA ILE A 119 16.06 -3.68 -8.72
C ILE A 119 15.88 -4.63 -9.88
N LEU A 120 14.99 -4.31 -10.83
CA LEU A 120 14.71 -5.15 -11.99
C LEU A 120 15.45 -4.72 -13.26
N GLU A 121 16.07 -3.53 -13.25
CA GLU A 121 16.82 -2.97 -14.38
C GLU A 121 15.96 -2.83 -15.66
N ILE A 122 14.67 -2.54 -15.48
CA ILE A 122 13.72 -2.29 -16.57
C ILE A 122 13.43 -0.80 -16.63
N PRO A 123 13.42 -0.16 -17.81
CA PRO A 123 12.99 1.22 -17.96
C PRO A 123 11.57 1.43 -17.43
N PHE A 124 11.35 2.47 -16.60
CA PHE A 124 10.05 2.70 -15.98
C PHE A 124 8.91 2.86 -17.00
N ALA A 125 9.18 3.50 -18.15
CA ALA A 125 8.20 3.66 -19.22
C ALA A 125 7.72 2.32 -19.79
N GLU A 126 8.62 1.33 -19.93
CA GLU A 126 8.26 -0.01 -20.39
C GLU A 126 7.45 -0.77 -19.35
N ALA A 127 7.90 -0.75 -18.09
CA ALA A 127 7.17 -1.37 -16.99
C ALA A 127 5.75 -0.80 -16.86
N ARG A 128 5.59 0.52 -16.98
CA ARG A 128 4.28 1.18 -16.94
C ARG A 128 3.38 0.76 -18.11
N ARG A 129 3.94 0.59 -19.31
CA ARG A 129 3.19 0.07 -20.47
C ARG A 129 2.70 -1.36 -20.19
N TRP A 130 3.56 -2.25 -19.72
CA TRP A 130 3.19 -3.65 -19.43
C TRP A 130 2.13 -3.76 -18.33
N VAL A 131 2.21 -2.91 -17.30
CA VAL A 131 1.15 -2.80 -16.29
C VAL A 131 -0.16 -2.36 -16.92
N GLY A 132 -0.16 -1.33 -17.77
CA GLY A 132 -1.36 -0.85 -18.46
C GLY A 132 -1.98 -1.87 -19.43
N ASP A 133 -1.15 -2.68 -20.08
CA ASP A 133 -1.62 -3.78 -20.93
C ASP A 133 -2.23 -4.92 -20.08
N ALA A 134 -1.66 -5.19 -18.90
CA ALA A 134 -2.20 -6.14 -17.95
C ALA A 134 -3.54 -5.67 -17.34
N GLU A 135 -3.67 -4.38 -17.00
CA GLU A 135 -4.93 -3.77 -16.53
C GLU A 135 -6.07 -4.02 -17.53
N LYS A 136 -5.83 -3.70 -18.81
CA LYS A 136 -6.81 -3.88 -19.89
C LYS A 136 -7.20 -5.34 -20.07
N ARG A 137 -6.22 -6.24 -20.06
CA ARG A 137 -6.47 -7.67 -20.30
C ARG A 137 -7.20 -8.33 -19.14
N LEU A 138 -6.87 -7.96 -17.90
CA LEU A 138 -7.48 -8.53 -16.71
C LEU A 138 -8.76 -7.80 -16.28
N GLY A 139 -9.05 -6.64 -16.87
CA GLY A 139 -10.21 -5.81 -16.50
C GLY A 139 -10.11 -5.24 -15.09
N VAL A 140 -8.90 -4.97 -14.62
CA VAL A 140 -8.64 -4.42 -13.28
C VAL A 140 -7.80 -3.15 -13.37
N VAL A 141 -7.81 -2.35 -12.30
CA VAL A 141 -7.00 -1.13 -12.21
C VAL A 141 -5.79 -1.38 -11.31
N ALA A 142 -4.67 -0.74 -11.63
CA ALA A 142 -3.42 -0.69 -10.86
C ALA A 142 -3.52 0.26 -9.66
N ASP A 143 -4.69 0.32 -9.04
CA ASP A 143 -4.91 1.04 -7.80
C ASP A 143 -4.51 0.17 -6.62
N ARG A 144 -4.08 0.84 -5.55
CA ARG A 144 -3.67 0.15 -4.33
C ARG A 144 -4.89 -0.50 -3.68
N LEU A 145 -4.76 -1.79 -3.37
CA LEU A 145 -5.76 -2.56 -2.62
C LEU A 145 -5.94 -2.00 -1.20
N SER A 146 -7.04 -2.39 -0.55
CA SER A 146 -7.23 -2.06 0.87
C SER A 146 -6.10 -2.62 1.74
N ASP A 147 -5.90 -1.99 2.90
CA ASP A 147 -4.88 -2.45 3.85
C ASP A 147 -5.21 -3.88 4.34
N GLU A 148 -6.50 -4.21 4.45
CA GLU A 148 -7.00 -5.54 4.78
C GLU A 148 -6.68 -6.57 3.68
N ALA A 149 -6.94 -6.24 2.41
CA ALA A 149 -6.63 -7.12 1.29
C ALA A 149 -5.12 -7.33 1.14
N ILE A 150 -4.30 -6.29 1.33
CA ILE A 150 -2.83 -6.40 1.36
C ILE A 150 -2.40 -7.34 2.49
N ALA A 151 -2.89 -7.13 3.71
CA ALA A 151 -2.52 -7.93 4.87
C ALA A 151 -2.86 -9.42 4.65
N VAL A 152 -4.07 -9.69 4.18
CA VAL A 152 -4.53 -11.06 3.93
C VAL A 152 -3.77 -11.69 2.77
N TRP A 153 -3.55 -10.97 1.67
CA TRP A 153 -2.81 -11.51 0.52
C TRP A 153 -1.37 -11.86 0.91
N VAL A 154 -0.64 -10.95 1.55
CA VAL A 154 0.78 -11.18 1.91
C VAL A 154 0.92 -12.30 2.93
N ARG A 155 0.01 -12.39 3.92
CA ARG A 155 0.00 -13.49 4.90
C ARG A 155 -0.34 -14.84 4.27
N THR A 156 -1.09 -14.85 3.18
CA THR A 156 -1.40 -16.06 2.40
C THR A 156 -0.18 -16.48 1.58
N GLU A 157 0.45 -15.53 0.89
CA GLU A 157 1.64 -15.79 0.09
C GLU A 157 2.81 -16.32 0.94
N ILE A 158 3.06 -15.70 2.11
CA ILE A 158 4.11 -16.20 3.02
C ILE A 158 3.80 -17.60 3.56
N ALA A 159 2.52 -17.96 3.75
CA ALA A 159 2.15 -19.31 4.15
C ALA A 159 2.55 -20.33 3.08
N PHE A 160 2.37 -19.99 1.80
CA PHE A 160 2.82 -20.83 0.70
C PHE A 160 4.33 -20.94 0.63
N LEU A 161 5.05 -19.82 0.79
CA LEU A 161 6.51 -19.83 0.80
C LEU A 161 7.08 -20.70 1.93
N GLU A 162 6.55 -20.58 3.16
CA GLU A 162 7.02 -21.36 4.32
C GLU A 162 6.69 -22.86 4.25
N THR A 163 5.63 -23.22 3.52
CA THR A 163 5.20 -24.62 3.40
C THR A 163 5.67 -25.29 2.12
N GLU A 164 6.28 -24.53 1.21
CA GLU A 164 6.70 -24.97 -0.12
C GLU A 164 5.55 -25.59 -0.95
N ILE A 165 4.30 -25.25 -0.62
CA ILE A 165 3.12 -25.75 -1.32
C ILE A 165 2.88 -24.90 -2.55
N GLN A 166 2.66 -25.55 -3.69
CA GLN A 166 2.27 -24.88 -4.92
C GLN A 166 0.82 -24.41 -4.85
N GLY A 167 0.61 -23.14 -5.19
CA GLY A 167 -0.70 -22.51 -5.21
C GLY A 167 -0.62 -21.12 -5.83
N LYS A 168 -1.79 -20.51 -6.01
CA LYS A 168 -1.92 -19.15 -6.51
C LYS A 168 -2.83 -18.34 -5.60
N VAL A 169 -2.35 -17.17 -5.20
CA VAL A 169 -3.14 -16.18 -4.48
C VAL A 169 -3.50 -15.03 -5.42
N SER A 170 -4.78 -14.73 -5.55
CA SER A 170 -5.24 -13.56 -6.28
C SER A 170 -6.26 -12.75 -5.46
N VAL A 171 -6.40 -11.47 -5.80
CA VAL A 171 -7.50 -10.63 -5.32
C VAL A 171 -8.31 -10.21 -6.52
N MET A 172 -9.62 -10.42 -6.42
CA MET A 172 -10.62 -9.98 -7.40
C MET A 172 -11.47 -8.88 -6.80
N SER A 173 -11.87 -7.89 -7.61
CA SER A 173 -12.89 -6.93 -7.24
C SER A 173 -14.25 -7.40 -7.77
N THR A 174 -15.26 -7.44 -6.91
CA THR A 174 -16.64 -7.72 -7.34
C THR A 174 -17.30 -6.48 -7.95
N ALA A 175 -18.47 -6.66 -8.57
CA ALA A 175 -19.28 -5.56 -9.09
C ALA A 175 -19.63 -4.49 -8.03
N ASP A 176 -19.68 -4.89 -6.74
CA ASP A 176 -19.96 -4.01 -5.61
C ASP A 176 -18.68 -3.39 -5.00
N GLU A 177 -17.57 -3.38 -5.75
CA GLU A 177 -16.24 -2.91 -5.30
C GLU A 177 -15.71 -3.63 -4.05
N ARG A 178 -16.18 -4.86 -3.78
CA ARG A 178 -15.65 -5.68 -2.68
C ARG A 178 -14.45 -6.46 -3.17
N GLU A 179 -13.40 -6.49 -2.36
CA GLU A 179 -12.22 -7.30 -2.63
C GLU A 179 -12.43 -8.72 -2.10
N VAL A 180 -12.18 -9.71 -2.96
CA VAL A 180 -12.30 -11.14 -2.66
C VAL A 180 -10.93 -11.78 -2.85
N LEU A 181 -10.42 -12.41 -1.79
CA LEU A 181 -9.21 -13.23 -1.87
C LEU A 181 -9.58 -14.60 -2.49
N CYS A 182 -8.91 -14.95 -3.57
CA CYS A 182 -9.02 -16.26 -4.20
C CYS A 182 -7.72 -17.03 -3.98
N VAL A 183 -7.84 -18.27 -3.49
CA VAL A 183 -6.72 -19.17 -3.24
C VAL A 183 -6.95 -20.43 -4.06
N GLU A 184 -6.13 -20.64 -5.09
CA GLU A 184 -6.20 -21.79 -5.97
C GLU A 184 -5.08 -22.78 -5.59
N VAL A 185 -5.46 -24.01 -5.21
CA VAL A 185 -4.53 -25.07 -4.77
C VAL A 185 -5.01 -26.43 -5.25
N MET A 186 -4.08 -27.38 -5.36
CA MET A 186 -4.41 -28.77 -5.66
C MET A 186 -5.11 -29.42 -4.45
N VAL A 187 -6.11 -30.26 -4.73
CA VAL A 187 -7.01 -30.84 -3.72
C VAL A 187 -6.26 -31.71 -2.70
N ASP A 188 -5.23 -32.42 -3.15
CA ASP A 188 -4.35 -33.25 -2.33
C ASP A 188 -3.60 -32.45 -1.24
N ASN A 189 -3.33 -31.18 -1.48
CA ASN A 189 -2.62 -30.28 -0.57
C ASN A 189 -3.57 -29.35 0.22
N ALA A 190 -4.87 -29.33 -0.09
CA ALA A 190 -5.80 -28.33 0.41
C ALA A 190 -5.87 -28.27 1.95
N SER A 191 -5.89 -29.42 2.63
CA SER A 191 -5.95 -29.46 4.10
C SER A 191 -4.70 -28.85 4.75
N GLN A 192 -3.51 -29.10 4.18
CA GLN A 192 -2.26 -28.54 4.67
C GLN A 192 -2.22 -27.02 4.45
N VAL A 193 -2.70 -26.56 3.29
CA VAL A 193 -2.85 -25.14 2.98
C VAL A 193 -3.76 -24.47 3.99
N PHE A 194 -4.96 -25.00 4.23
CA PHE A 194 -5.90 -24.39 5.19
C PHE A 194 -5.32 -24.31 6.61
N ALA A 195 -4.56 -25.32 7.03
CA ALA A 195 -3.87 -25.28 8.31
C ALA A 195 -2.80 -24.18 8.36
N ALA A 196 -2.01 -24.01 7.29
CA ALA A 196 -0.98 -22.98 7.19
C ALA A 196 -1.58 -21.56 7.17
N LEU A 197 -2.62 -21.36 6.36
CA LEU A 197 -3.38 -20.12 6.30
C LEU A 197 -3.98 -19.78 7.67
N GLY A 198 -4.62 -20.73 8.33
CA GLY A 198 -5.18 -20.54 9.67
C GLY A 198 -4.15 -20.00 10.67
N ARG A 199 -2.92 -20.54 10.67
CA ARG A 199 -1.84 -20.06 11.54
C ARG A 199 -1.44 -18.61 11.23
N LYS A 200 -1.24 -18.27 9.96
CA LYS A 200 -0.83 -16.91 9.55
C LYS A 200 -1.92 -15.86 9.76
N HIS A 201 -3.19 -16.25 9.64
CA HIS A 201 -4.34 -15.35 9.76
C HIS A 201 -4.91 -15.23 11.17
N ALA A 202 -4.54 -16.11 12.11
CA ALA A 202 -5.10 -16.14 13.47
C ALA A 202 -5.09 -14.77 14.18
N ALA A 203 -4.01 -14.00 14.04
CA ALA A 203 -3.92 -12.67 14.65
C ALA A 203 -4.87 -11.65 14.01
N LEU A 204 -5.08 -11.71 12.69
CA LEU A 204 -6.06 -10.84 12.01
C LEU A 204 -7.48 -11.20 12.44
N ALA A 205 -7.79 -12.50 12.48
CA ALA A 205 -9.10 -12.98 12.92
C ALA A 205 -9.39 -12.55 14.37
N ALA A 206 -8.41 -12.71 15.27
CA ALA A 206 -8.54 -12.28 16.66
C ALA A 206 -8.77 -10.76 16.79
N ASP A 207 -8.13 -9.95 15.94
CA ASP A 207 -8.36 -8.50 15.92
C ASP A 207 -9.79 -8.14 15.46
N GLN A 208 -10.25 -8.77 14.38
CA GLN A 208 -11.60 -8.56 13.85
C GLN A 208 -12.69 -8.95 14.86
N MET A 209 -12.48 -10.03 15.64
CA MET A 209 -13.40 -10.45 16.70
C MET A 209 -13.46 -9.47 17.89
N ARG A 210 -12.39 -8.69 18.15
CA ARG A 210 -12.32 -7.68 19.23
C ARG A 210 -12.97 -6.34 18.89
N GLY A 211 -13.95 -6.34 17.98
CA GLY A 211 -14.52 -5.17 17.30
C GLY A 211 -14.67 -3.90 18.16
N ALA A 212 -14.37 -2.75 17.53
CA ALA A 212 -14.60 -1.34 17.91
C ALA A 212 -14.60 -0.97 19.42
N PRO A 213 -13.78 0.00 19.89
CA PRO A 213 -13.88 0.43 21.29
C PRO A 213 -15.33 0.89 21.53
N PRO A 214 -15.96 0.57 22.68
CA PRO A 214 -17.31 1.05 22.94
C PRO A 214 -17.33 2.56 22.75
N LYS A 215 -18.30 3.07 21.96
CA LYS A 215 -18.52 4.50 21.81
C LYS A 215 -18.67 5.05 23.23
N LYS A 216 -17.71 5.84 23.69
CA LYS A 216 -17.84 6.57 24.95
C LYS A 216 -19.05 7.48 24.78
N HIS A 217 -20.18 7.12 25.37
CA HIS A 217 -21.26 8.07 25.58
C HIS A 217 -20.68 9.16 26.47
N ARG A 218 -20.46 10.36 25.88
CA ARG A 218 -20.26 11.57 26.67
C ARG A 218 -21.54 11.72 27.52
N ARG A 219 -21.38 11.54 28.83
CA ARG A 219 -22.32 12.06 29.82
C ARG A 219 -22.16 13.57 29.89
#